data_AF-A0AAU3BZU9-F1
#
_entry.id   AF-A0AAU3BZU9-F1
#
_cell.length_a   1.000
_cell.length_b   1.000
_cell.length_c   1.000
_cell.angle_alpha   90.00
_cell.angle_beta   90.00
_cell.angle_gamma   90.00
#
_symmetry.space_group_name_H-M   'P 1'
#
loop_
_entity.id
_entity.type
_entity.pdbx_description
1 polymer ?
#
loop_
_entity_poly.entity_id
_entity_poly.type
_entity_poly.pdbx_seq_one_letter_code
_entity_poly.pdbx_strand_id
1 'polypeptide(L)'
;MSVHDDLTSVQRCLDDLQRSVRRLEQQMGAGLEMRRVRADADHLRESVALLREATAGSSRLPAASGPAGPASGRRPDLVPISDIPYDSSLWTDSDDEGLGAHHGPTH
;
A
#
# COMPACT_ATOMS: atom_id res chain seq x y z
N MET A 1 -23.41 12.97 2.84
CA MET A 1 -22.08 13.54 3.14
C MET A 1 -21.16 13.10 2.00
N SER A 2 -20.22 13.94 1.58
CA SER A 2 -19.27 13.55 0.52
C SER A 2 -18.18 12.67 1.10
N VAL A 3 -17.64 11.72 0.32
CA VAL A 3 -16.46 10.92 0.70
C VAL A 3 -15.30 11.80 1.15
N HIS A 4 -15.18 13.01 0.59
CA HIS A 4 -14.15 13.98 0.99
C HIS A 4 -14.40 14.56 2.40
N ASP A 5 -15.67 14.80 2.75
CA ASP A 5 -16.06 15.28 4.08
C ASP A 5 -15.79 14.20 5.13
N ASP A 6 -16.13 12.95 4.80
CA ASP A 6 -15.90 11.79 5.65
C ASP A 6 -14.40 11.57 5.91
N LEU A 7 -13.56 11.65 4.87
CA LEU A 7 -12.10 11.58 5.02
C LEU A 7 -11.54 12.72 5.87
N THR A 8 -12.09 13.94 5.72
CA THR A 8 -11.69 15.10 6.55
C THR A 8 -12.09 14.90 8.02
N SER A 9 -13.27 14.31 8.26
CA SER A 9 -13.74 13.96 9.60
C SER A 9 -12.84 12.90 10.25
N VAL A 10 -12.48 11.85 9.49
CA VAL A 10 -11.55 10.81 9.95
C VAL A 10 -10.18 11.40 10.30
N GLN A 11 -9.64 12.31 9.49
CA GLN A 11 -8.36 12.97 9.78
C GLN A 11 -8.38 13.73 11.11
N ARG A 12 -9.45 14.49 11.39
CA ARG A 12 -9.60 15.20 12.67
C ARG A 12 -9.69 14.23 13.85
N CYS A 13 -10.46 13.15 13.69
CA CYS A 13 -10.56 12.10 14.71
C CYS A 13 -9.19 11.45 14.99
N LEU A 14 -8.38 11.21 13.96
CA LEU A 14 -7.02 10.69 14.12
C LEU A 14 -6.10 11.69 14.83
N ASP A 15 -6.20 12.98 14.54
CA ASP A 15 -5.43 14.01 15.28
C ASP A 15 -5.79 14.02 16.78
N ASP A 16 -7.08 13.88 17.09
CA ASP A 16 -7.59 13.80 18.47
C ASP A 16 -7.15 12.50 19.17
N LEU A 17 -7.16 11.38 18.44
CA LEU A 17 -6.63 10.10 18.91
C LEU A 17 -5.14 10.20 19.23
N GLN A 18 -4.33 10.76 18.32
CA GLN A 18 -2.90 10.95 18.55
C GLN A 18 -2.62 11.83 19.77
N ARG A 19 -3.39 12.90 19.97
CA ARG A 19 -3.29 13.73 21.18
C ARG A 19 -3.64 12.94 22.45
N SER A 20 -4.66 12.11 22.40
CA SER A 20 -5.08 11.26 23.52
C SER A 20 -4.04 10.18 23.85
N VAL A 21 -3.47 9.53 22.83
CA VAL A 21 -2.39 8.54 22.94
C VAL A 21 -1.14 9.16 23.56
N ARG A 22 -0.75 10.38 23.15
CA ARG A 22 0.39 11.10 23.77
C ARG A 22 0.14 11.42 25.25
N ARG A 23 -1.08 11.82 25.61
CA ARG A 23 -1.44 12.05 27.02
C ARG A 23 -1.38 10.74 27.82
N LEU A 24 -1.84 9.64 27.24
CA LEU A 24 -1.79 8.33 27.87
C LEU A 24 -0.34 7.87 28.11
N GLU A 25 0.54 8.08 27.12
CA GLU A 25 1.98 7.80 27.27
C GLU A 25 2.59 8.60 28.43
N GLN A 26 2.24 9.88 28.58
CA GLN A 26 2.76 10.70 29.69
C GLN A 26 2.33 10.16 31.06
N GLN A 27 1.18 9.50 31.14
CA GLN A 27 0.64 8.95 32.39
C GLN A 27 1.14 7.53 32.68
N MET A 28 1.28 6.69 31.65
CA MET A 28 1.58 5.26 31.77
C MET A 28 3.04 4.92 31.46
N GLY A 29 3.80 5.85 30.90
CA GLY A 29 5.17 5.64 30.43
C GLY A 29 5.26 4.98 29.05
N ALA A 30 6.47 4.91 28.52
CA ALA A 30 6.76 4.43 27.16
C ALA A 30 6.97 2.90 27.09
N GLY A 31 6.06 2.13 27.68
CA GLY A 31 6.08 0.65 27.60
C GLY A 31 5.90 0.14 26.16
N LEU A 32 6.16 -1.16 25.95
CA LEU A 32 6.04 -1.79 24.62
C LEU A 32 4.66 -1.57 23.99
N GLU A 33 3.58 -1.79 24.75
CA GLU A 33 2.22 -1.56 24.25
C GLU A 33 1.97 -0.10 23.88
N MET A 34 2.52 0.85 24.65
CA MET A 34 2.38 2.28 24.35
C MET A 34 3.13 2.68 23.07
N ARG A 35 4.30 2.07 22.83
CA ARG A 35 5.05 2.24 21.58
C ARG A 35 4.31 1.64 20.39
N ARG A 36 3.71 0.47 20.57
CA ARG A 36 2.90 -0.19 19.54
C ARG A 36 1.68 0.63 19.16
N VAL A 37 0.90 1.08 20.14
CA VAL A 37 -0.28 1.93 19.90
C VAL A 37 0.10 3.21 19.15
N ARG A 38 1.25 3.81 19.47
CA ARG A 38 1.73 4.99 18.71
C ARG A 38 2.07 4.66 17.27
N ALA A 39 2.85 3.61 17.05
CA ALA A 39 3.23 3.18 15.72
C ALA A 39 1.98 2.87 14.86
N ASP A 40 0.99 2.18 15.45
CA ASP A 40 -0.26 1.86 14.77
C ASP A 40 -1.07 3.12 14.43
N ALA A 41 -1.13 4.11 15.34
CA ALA A 41 -1.82 5.39 15.08
C ALA A 41 -1.12 6.22 13.98
N ASP A 42 0.21 6.24 13.97
CA ASP A 42 1.00 6.92 12.95
C ASP A 42 0.86 6.23 11.59
N HIS A 43 0.88 4.89 11.56
CA HIS A 43 0.67 4.11 10.36
C HIS A 43 -0.75 4.26 9.79
N LEU A 44 -1.76 4.34 10.67
CA LEU A 44 -3.14 4.58 10.25
C LEU A 44 -3.30 5.98 9.64
N ARG A 45 -2.63 7.00 10.19
CA ARG A 45 -2.60 8.35 9.60
C ARG A 45 -2.01 8.35 8.19
N GLU A 46 -0.90 7.65 7.99
CA GLU A 46 -0.27 7.49 6.68
C GLU A 46 -1.20 6.78 5.70
N SER A 47 -1.82 5.67 6.13
CA SER A 47 -2.78 4.92 5.32
C SER A 47 -3.98 5.77 4.87
N VAL A 48 -4.51 6.62 5.75
CA VAL A 48 -5.61 7.55 5.39
C VAL A 48 -5.13 8.65 4.43
N ALA A 49 -3.89 9.13 4.56
CA ALA A 49 -3.34 10.08 3.60
C ALA A 49 -3.26 9.47 2.20
N LEU A 50 -2.73 8.25 2.09
CA LEU A 50 -2.68 7.48 0.84
C LEU A 50 -4.08 7.25 0.25
N LEU A 51 -5.06 6.89 1.09
CA LEU A 51 -6.45 6.70 0.64
C LEU A 51 -7.05 8.00 0.07
N ARG A 52 -6.74 9.15 0.67
CA ARG A 52 -7.20 10.45 0.18
C ARG A 52 -6.56 10.80 -1.16
N GLU A 53 -5.26 10.52 -1.32
CA GLU A 53 -4.55 10.71 -2.59
C GLU A 53 -5.11 9.81 -3.70
N ALA A 54 -5.36 8.53 -3.39
CA ALA A 54 -5.98 7.60 -4.33
C ALA A 54 -7.38 8.08 -4.75
N THR A 55 -8.17 8.59 -3.80
CA THR A 55 -9.52 9.12 -4.07
C THR A 55 -9.47 10.39 -4.94
N ALA A 56 -8.54 11.30 -4.65
CA ALA A 56 -8.32 12.51 -5.45
C ALA A 56 -7.82 12.19 -6.88
N GLY A 57 -6.99 11.14 -7.02
CA GLY A 57 -6.53 10.62 -8.30
C GLY A 57 -7.63 9.91 -9.10
N SER A 58 -8.52 9.17 -8.43
CA SER A 58 -9.65 8.47 -9.07
C SER A 58 -10.70 9.44 -9.62
N SER A 59 -10.89 10.60 -8.96
CA SER A 59 -11.73 11.69 -9.48
C SER A 59 -11.18 12.35 -10.76
N ARG A 60 -9.94 12.04 -11.19
CA ARG A 60 -9.36 12.51 -12.46
C ARG A 60 -9.56 11.54 -13.63
N LEU A 61 -10.25 10.40 -13.47
CA LEU A 61 -10.62 9.59 -14.64
C LEU A 61 -11.59 10.37 -15.53
N PRO A 62 -11.26 10.65 -16.80
CA PRO A 62 -12.23 11.21 -17.72
C PRO A 62 -13.32 10.16 -17.98
N ALA A 63 -14.59 10.60 -17.87
CA ALA A 63 -15.72 9.83 -18.37
C ALA A 63 -15.44 9.45 -19.82
N ALA A 64 -15.46 8.15 -20.13
CA ALA A 64 -15.28 7.66 -21.48
C ALA A 64 -16.28 8.35 -22.42
N SER A 65 -15.80 9.26 -23.25
CA SER A 65 -16.57 9.94 -24.28
C SER A 65 -15.78 9.92 -25.57
N GLY A 66 -16.08 8.93 -26.41
CA GLY A 66 -15.96 8.97 -27.87
C GLY A 66 -14.59 9.28 -28.51
N PRO A 67 -14.45 9.05 -29.83
CA PRO A 67 -13.20 9.25 -30.51
C PRO A 67 -13.02 10.72 -30.91
N ALA A 68 -11.93 11.34 -30.45
CA ALA A 68 -11.10 12.35 -31.14
C ALA A 68 -10.58 13.46 -30.20
N GLY A 69 -9.26 13.56 -30.06
CA GLY A 69 -8.57 14.75 -29.53
C GLY A 69 -7.47 14.41 -28.51
N PRO A 70 -6.20 14.84 -28.71
CA PRO A 70 -5.11 14.50 -27.80
C PRO A 70 -5.15 15.41 -26.56
N ALA A 71 -5.85 14.98 -25.52
CA ALA A 71 -5.71 15.58 -24.20
C ALA A 71 -4.59 14.86 -23.45
N SER A 72 -3.41 15.50 -23.41
CA SER A 72 -2.25 15.10 -22.62
C SER A 72 -2.52 15.22 -21.12
N GLY A 73 -3.31 14.29 -20.57
CA GLY A 73 -3.22 13.92 -19.17
C GLY A 73 -2.21 12.79 -19.07
N ARG A 74 -1.10 13.02 -18.36
CA ARG A 74 0.00 12.06 -18.14
C ARG A 74 -0.55 10.76 -17.55
N ARG A 75 -1.01 9.83 -18.40
CA ARG A 75 -1.15 8.42 -18.04
C ARG A 75 0.24 7.99 -17.54
N PRO A 76 0.34 7.27 -16.42
CA PRO A 76 1.58 6.59 -16.09
C PRO A 76 1.98 5.78 -17.32
N ASP A 77 3.27 5.83 -17.66
CA ASP A 77 3.81 5.07 -18.79
C ASP A 77 3.48 3.59 -18.53
N LEU A 78 2.52 3.06 -19.31
CA LEU A 78 2.08 1.70 -19.14
C LEU A 78 3.12 0.83 -19.81
N VAL A 79 3.86 0.07 -19.01
CA VAL A 79 4.78 -0.94 -19.53
C VAL A 79 3.93 -2.10 -20.04
N PRO A 80 3.91 -2.39 -21.36
CA PRO A 80 3.20 -3.54 -21.88
C PRO A 80 3.85 -4.82 -21.34
N ILE A 81 3.11 -5.60 -20.57
CA ILE A 81 3.54 -6.95 -20.17
C ILE A 81 3.37 -7.84 -21.38
N SER A 82 4.43 -8.54 -21.75
CA SER A 82 4.39 -9.49 -22.86
C SER A 82 3.60 -10.74 -22.45
N ASP A 83 2.65 -11.15 -23.30
CA ASP A 83 1.94 -12.43 -23.15
C ASP A 83 2.79 -13.65 -23.58
N ILE A 84 4.07 -13.44 -23.92
CA ILE A 84 5.00 -14.52 -24.23
C ILE A 84 5.21 -15.34 -22.96
N PRO A 85 4.92 -16.65 -22.97
CA PRO A 85 5.19 -17.52 -21.84
C PRO A 85 6.66 -17.39 -21.44
N TYR A 86 6.91 -17.28 -20.13
CA TYR A 86 8.29 -17.30 -19.63
C TYR A 86 8.98 -18.60 -20.04
N ASP A 87 10.26 -18.49 -20.37
CA ASP A 87 11.09 -19.67 -20.63
C ASP A 87 11.17 -20.53 -19.36
N SER A 88 10.74 -21.78 -19.46
CA SER A 88 10.75 -22.72 -18.33
C SER A 88 12.17 -23.10 -17.89
N SER A 89 13.18 -22.85 -18.73
CA SER A 89 14.59 -23.02 -18.37
C SER A 89 15.03 -22.08 -17.23
N LEU A 90 14.35 -20.93 -17.08
CA LEU A 90 14.62 -19.95 -16.01
C LEU A 90 14.32 -20.47 -14.59
N TRP A 91 13.60 -21.59 -14.47
CA TRP A 91 13.10 -22.14 -13.20
C TRP A 91 13.60 -23.58 -12.96
N THR A 92 14.52 -24.09 -13.80
CA THR A 92 14.95 -25.50 -13.76
C THR A 92 15.78 -25.87 -12.53
N ASP A 93 16.43 -24.89 -11.90
CA ASP A 93 17.23 -25.08 -10.68
C ASP A 93 16.51 -24.57 -9.41
N SER A 94 15.28 -24.05 -9.56
CA SER A 94 14.50 -23.52 -8.43
C SER A 94 13.99 -24.60 -7.47
N ASP A 95 14.05 -25.88 -7.87
CA ASP A 95 13.69 -27.01 -7.02
C ASP A 95 14.85 -27.45 -6.08
N ASP A 96 16.10 -27.03 -6.34
CA ASP A 96 17.28 -27.43 -5.53
C ASP A 96 17.62 -26.43 -4.41
N GLU A 97 17.06 -25.21 -4.44
CA GLU A 97 17.23 -24.23 -3.36
C GLU A 97 16.15 -24.37 -2.29
N GLY A 98 16.11 -25.52 -1.59
CA GLY A 98 15.21 -25.67 -0.44
C GLY A 98 15.21 -27.01 0.32
N LEU A 99 16.14 -27.15 1.28
CA LEU A 99 16.09 -28.04 2.46
C LEU A 99 16.42 -29.54 2.27
N GLY A 100 17.71 -29.86 2.13
CA GLY A 100 18.33 -30.97 2.90
C GLY A 100 18.18 -32.41 2.40
N ALA A 101 17.80 -32.68 1.16
CA ALA A 101 17.87 -34.03 0.59
C ALA A 101 19.16 -34.20 -0.24
N HIS A 102 20.19 -34.75 0.39
CA HIS A 102 21.41 -35.16 -0.33
C HIS A 102 21.06 -36.27 -1.33
N HIS A 103 21.02 -35.97 -2.64
CA HIS A 103 21.17 -37.01 -3.64
C HIS A 103 22.65 -37.41 -3.74
N GLY A 104 23.08 -38.26 -2.81
CA GLY A 104 24.34 -38.98 -2.93
C GLY A 104 24.28 -40.00 -4.08
N PRO A 105 25.42 -40.32 -4.73
CA PRO A 105 25.43 -41.17 -5.90
C PRO A 105 25.11 -42.63 -5.51
N THR A 106 24.13 -43.24 -6.19
CA THR A 106 24.01 -44.70 -6.23
C THR A 106 24.65 -45.21 -7.52
N HIS A 107 25.68 -45.99 -7.31
CA HIS A 107 26.52 -46.72 -8.25
C HIS A 107 25.76 -47.69 -9.17
#